data_AF-A0A353PDW6-F1
#
_entry.id   AF-A0A353PDW6-F1
#
_cell.length_a   1.000
_cell.length_b   1.000
_cell.length_c   1.000
_cell.angle_alpha   90.00
_cell.angle_beta   90.00
_cell.angle_gamma   90.00
#
_symmetry.space_group_name_H-M   'P 1'
#
loop_
_entity.id
_entity.type
_entity.pdbx_description
1 polymer ?
#
loop_
_entity_poly.entity_id
_entity_poly.type
_entity_poly.pdbx_seq_one_letter_code
_entity_poly.pdbx_strand_id
1 'polypeptide(L)'
;MTPKIALHIKAFMILALLLSAAGCRTVVEQALEKPTLSLREVRLLEMGLLSQRTQLVLNVANPNPVPLPVRAIRYKVALAGMQIADGEADDGFVVPARGETDIKLQVRTNMLELAGQAANMLTNFNGRVDY
;
A
#
# COMPACT_ATOMS: atom_id res chain seq x y z
N MET A 1 -46.08 11.41 45.94
CA MET A 1 -45.61 11.11 44.56
C MET A 1 -44.25 11.80 44.36
N THR A 2 -43.18 11.26 44.94
CA THR A 2 -42.11 10.42 44.34
C THR A 2 -40.96 11.21 43.65
N PRO A 3 -40.16 11.98 44.42
CA PRO A 3 -38.94 12.65 43.92
C PRO A 3 -37.87 11.66 43.38
N LYS A 4 -37.95 10.39 43.81
CA LYS A 4 -37.10 9.30 43.32
C LYS A 4 -37.30 9.02 41.83
N ILE A 5 -38.51 9.19 41.30
CA ILE A 5 -38.81 8.91 39.87
C ILE A 5 -38.15 9.96 38.97
N ALA A 6 -38.15 11.23 39.38
CA ALA A 6 -37.51 12.31 38.63
C ALA A 6 -35.98 12.18 38.54
N LEU A 7 -35.34 11.58 39.55
CA LEU A 7 -33.89 11.32 39.56
C LEU A 7 -33.49 10.23 38.55
N HIS A 8 -34.29 9.16 38.45
CA HIS A 8 -34.03 8.07 37.50
C HIS A 8 -34.24 8.51 36.05
N ILE A 9 -35.21 9.40 35.78
CA ILE A 9 -35.46 9.96 34.45
C ILE A 9 -34.27 10.82 33.97
N LYS A 10 -33.71 11.66 34.85
CA LYS A 10 -32.53 12.47 34.51
C LYS A 10 -31.29 11.60 34.29
N ALA A 11 -31.08 10.59 35.13
CA ALA A 11 -29.97 9.64 34.96
C ALA A 11 -30.09 8.86 33.65
N PHE A 12 -31.30 8.44 33.27
CA PHE A 12 -31.56 7.75 32.01
C PHE A 12 -31.31 8.66 30.79
N MET A 13 -31.74 9.92 30.84
CA MET A 13 -31.49 10.91 29.78
C MET A 13 -30.00 11.21 29.59
N ILE A 14 -29.24 11.32 30.69
CA ILE A 14 -27.78 11.54 30.64
C ILE A 14 -27.07 10.29 30.06
N LEU A 15 -27.50 9.09 30.47
CA LEU A 15 -26.93 7.84 29.97
C LEU A 15 -27.22 7.64 28.47
N ALA A 16 -28.42 7.97 28.00
CA ALA A 16 -28.80 7.91 26.59
C ALA A 16 -28.01 8.91 25.74
N LEU A 17 -27.75 10.13 26.26
CA LEU A 17 -26.94 11.15 25.60
C LEU A 17 -25.45 10.78 25.55
N LEU A 18 -24.94 10.07 26.55
CA LEU A 18 -23.57 9.53 26.54
C LEU A 18 -23.40 8.38 25.54
N LEU A 19 -24.43 7.55 25.34
CA LEU A 19 -24.40 6.43 24.38
C LEU A 19 -24.41 6.88 22.92
N SER A 20 -25.05 8.01 22.59
CA SER A 20 -25.10 8.52 21.21
C SER A 20 -23.78 9.16 20.73
N ALA A 21 -22.88 9.52 21.64
CA ALA A 21 -21.55 10.04 21.31
C ALA A 21 -20.52 8.95 20.92
N ALA A 22 -20.82 7.67 21.16
CA ALA A 22 -19.90 6.56 20.87
C ALA A 22 -20.01 6.01 19.42
N GLY A 23 -20.91 6.54 18.58
CA GLY A 23 -21.34 5.88 17.33
C GLY A 23 -20.72 6.39 16.01
N CYS A 24 -19.81 7.36 16.00
CA CYS A 24 -19.45 8.06 14.74
C CYS A 24 -18.22 7.54 13.98
N ARG A 25 -17.68 6.34 14.25
CA ARG A 25 -16.35 5.99 13.69
C ARG A 25 -16.12 4.62 13.08
N THR A 26 -17.14 3.85 12.73
CA THR A 26 -16.94 2.45 12.29
C THR A 26 -17.52 2.05 10.92
N VAL A 27 -18.33 2.88 10.25
CA VAL A 27 -19.00 2.47 9.00
C VAL A 27 -18.12 2.65 7.74
N VAL A 28 -17.13 3.54 7.77
CA VAL A 28 -16.33 3.88 6.57
C VAL A 28 -15.18 2.88 6.34
N GLU A 29 -14.66 2.22 7.38
CA GLU A 29 -13.51 1.31 7.23
C GLU A 29 -13.88 -0.10 6.72
N GLN A 30 -15.15 -0.50 6.74
CA GLN A 30 -15.54 -1.89 6.49
C GLN A 30 -15.82 -2.26 5.03
N ALA A 31 -15.66 -1.35 4.06
CA ALA A 31 -16.02 -1.62 2.65
C ALA A 31 -15.01 -1.12 1.60
N LEU A 32 -13.81 -0.70 1.99
CA LEU A 32 -12.79 -0.27 1.03
C LEU A 32 -12.05 -1.48 0.44
N GLU A 33 -12.18 -1.67 -0.86
CA GLU A 33 -11.45 -2.67 -1.64
C GLU A 33 -10.00 -2.21 -1.89
N LYS A 34 -9.08 -3.16 -1.98
CA LYS A 34 -7.67 -2.84 -2.23
C LYS A 34 -7.49 -2.32 -3.66
N PRO A 35 -6.71 -1.24 -3.88
CA PRO A 35 -6.37 -0.80 -5.21
C PRO A 35 -5.54 -1.86 -5.94
N THR A 36 -5.68 -1.92 -7.26
CA THR A 36 -4.90 -2.83 -8.11
C THR A 36 -3.74 -2.08 -8.72
N LEU A 37 -2.57 -2.71 -8.74
CA LEU A 37 -1.35 -2.18 -9.36
C LEU A 37 -1.01 -3.03 -10.58
N SER A 38 -0.77 -2.38 -11.72
CA SER A 38 -0.30 -3.05 -12.93
C SER A 38 0.92 -2.34 -13.51
N LEU A 39 1.89 -3.11 -14.00
CA LEU A 39 3.09 -2.57 -14.63
C LEU A 39 2.76 -2.20 -16.07
N ARG A 40 2.81 -0.90 -16.39
CA ARG A 40 2.52 -0.37 -17.73
C ARG A 40 3.79 -0.27 -18.57
N GLU A 41 4.87 0.24 -18.01
CA GLU A 41 6.13 0.46 -18.74
C GLU A 41 7.34 0.24 -17.82
N VAL A 42 8.42 -0.28 -18.42
CA VAL A 42 9.75 -0.32 -17.80
C VAL A 42 10.69 0.47 -18.70
N ARG A 43 11.31 1.51 -18.15
CA ARG A 43 12.23 2.38 -18.88
C ARG A 43 13.59 2.40 -18.19
N LEU A 44 14.61 1.99 -18.91
CA LEU A 44 15.98 2.18 -18.46
C LEU A 44 16.33 3.67 -18.56
N LEU A 45 16.68 4.29 -17.43
CA LEU A 45 17.13 5.69 -17.40
C LEU A 45 18.64 5.79 -17.56
N GLU A 46 19.38 4.92 -16.86
CA GLU A 46 20.82 4.96 -16.80
C GLU A 46 21.38 3.55 -16.55
N MET A 47 22.46 3.20 -17.25
CA MET A 47 23.18 1.95 -17.07
C MET A 47 24.66 2.26 -16.86
N GLY A 48 25.18 1.89 -15.70
CA GLY A 48 26.62 1.90 -15.40
C GLY A 48 27.13 0.49 -15.13
N LEU A 49 28.44 0.37 -14.91
CA LEU A 49 29.09 -0.92 -14.61
C LEU A 49 28.59 -1.57 -13.30
N LEU A 50 28.31 -0.74 -12.28
CA LEU A 50 27.93 -1.20 -10.94
C LEU A 50 26.48 -0.91 -10.58
N SER A 51 25.84 0.07 -11.22
CA SER A 51 24.46 0.46 -10.90
C SER A 51 23.62 0.69 -12.14
N GLN A 52 22.38 0.23 -12.09
CA GLN A 52 21.36 0.50 -13.09
C GLN A 52 20.22 1.30 -12.46
N ARG A 53 19.74 2.34 -13.15
CA ARG A 53 18.55 3.10 -12.77
C ARG A 53 17.44 2.84 -13.78
N THR A 54 16.32 2.34 -13.29
CA THR A 54 15.16 1.97 -14.09
C THR A 54 13.93 2.68 -13.55
N GLN A 55 13.12 3.26 -14.41
CA GLN A 55 11.81 3.79 -14.09
C GLN A 55 10.74 2.73 -14.38
N LEU A 56 9.91 2.46 -13.39
CA LEU A 56 8.70 1.66 -13.53
C LEU A 56 7.51 2.62 -13.59
N VAL A 57 6.72 2.51 -14.66
CA VAL A 57 5.43 3.19 -14.75
C VAL A 57 4.37 2.18 -14.31
N LEU A 58 3.74 2.45 -13.18
CA LEU A 58 2.66 1.62 -12.65
C LEU A 58 1.33 2.35 -12.85
N ASN A 59 0.33 1.63 -13.34
CA ASN A 59 -1.05 2.07 -13.29
C ASN A 59 -1.68 1.60 -11.97
N VAL A 60 -2.30 2.54 -11.26
CA VAL A 60 -2.99 2.30 -9.99
C VAL A 60 -4.48 2.49 -10.21
N ALA A 61 -5.25 1.41 -10.09
CA ALA A 61 -6.70 1.44 -10.22
C ALA A 61 -7.36 1.42 -8.83
N ASN A 62 -8.21 2.40 -8.55
CA ASN A 62 -8.97 2.53 -7.33
C ASN A 62 -10.43 2.06 -7.54
N PRO A 63 -10.80 0.86 -7.06
CA PRO A 63 -12.16 0.36 -7.19
C PRO A 63 -13.16 1.11 -6.29
N ASN A 64 -12.69 1.95 -5.36
CA ASN A 64 -13.53 2.57 -4.34
C ASN A 64 -14.21 3.84 -4.85
N PRO A 65 -15.41 4.18 -4.34
CA PRO A 65 -16.13 5.42 -4.67
C PRO A 65 -15.55 6.68 -4.00
N VAL A 66 -14.41 6.57 -3.31
CA VAL A 66 -13.74 7.68 -2.66
C VAL A 66 -12.32 7.84 -3.21
N PRO A 67 -11.79 9.07 -3.34
CA PRO A 67 -10.43 9.29 -3.79
C PRO A 67 -9.42 8.76 -2.77
N LEU A 68 -8.30 8.25 -3.27
CA LEU A 68 -7.21 7.71 -2.46
C LEU A 68 -6.01 8.67 -2.49
N PRO A 69 -5.83 9.54 -1.49
CA PRO A 69 -4.63 10.35 -1.35
C PRO A 69 -3.47 9.50 -0.84
N VAL A 70 -2.42 9.39 -1.64
CA VAL A 70 -1.18 8.66 -1.32
C VAL A 70 -0.08 9.67 -1.04
N ARG A 71 0.54 9.57 0.14
CA ARG A 71 1.64 10.47 0.55
C ARG A 71 3.02 9.93 0.16
N ALA A 72 3.20 8.63 0.33
CA ALA A 72 4.46 7.94 0.14
C ALA A 72 4.19 6.50 -0.31
N ILE A 73 5.09 5.95 -1.10
CA ILE A 73 5.10 4.54 -1.49
C ILE A 73 6.43 3.94 -1.05
N ARG A 74 6.37 2.94 -0.18
CA ARG A 74 7.50 2.04 0.07
C ARG A 74 7.35 0.79 -0.77
N TYR A 75 8.40 0.41 -1.48
CA TYR A 75 8.37 -0.73 -2.37
C TYR A 75 9.62 -1.60 -2.20
N LYS A 76 9.45 -2.88 -2.54
CA LYS A 76 10.50 -3.85 -2.71
C LYS A 76 10.32 -4.47 -4.08
N VAL A 77 11.39 -4.53 -4.85
CA VAL A 77 11.41 -5.18 -6.16
C VAL A 77 12.14 -6.50 -6.01
N ALA A 78 11.47 -7.57 -6.44
CA ALA A 78 12.03 -8.90 -6.45
C ALA A 78 12.03 -9.48 -7.87
N LEU A 79 13.08 -10.21 -8.20
CA LEU A 79 13.21 -10.98 -9.43
C LEU A 79 13.44 -12.44 -9.04
N ALA A 80 12.57 -13.34 -9.54
CA ALA A 80 12.61 -14.77 -9.21
C ALA A 80 12.66 -15.04 -7.68
N GLY A 81 11.87 -14.29 -6.90
CA GLY A 81 11.78 -14.43 -5.44
C GLY A 81 12.90 -13.76 -4.65
N MET A 82 13.92 -13.20 -5.30
CA MET A 82 15.02 -12.49 -4.65
C MET A 82 14.83 -10.98 -4.72
N GLN A 83 15.00 -10.29 -3.59
CA GLN A 83 14.96 -8.83 -3.55
C GLN A 83 16.20 -8.25 -4.27
N ILE A 84 15.96 -7.47 -5.31
CA ILE A 84 16.99 -6.82 -6.13
C ILE A 84 17.06 -5.31 -5.90
N ALA A 85 16.03 -4.73 -5.25
CA ALA A 85 15.99 -3.34 -4.85
C ALA A 85 14.87 -3.09 -3.82
N ASP A 86 14.99 -2.00 -3.07
CA ASP A 86 13.94 -1.40 -2.27
C ASP A 86 14.08 0.12 -2.27
N GLY A 87 13.01 0.82 -1.88
CA GLY A 87 13.01 2.27 -1.85
C GLY A 87 11.71 2.87 -1.37
N GLU A 88 11.69 4.20 -1.33
CA GLU A 88 10.55 5.03 -0.99
C GLU A 88 10.40 6.14 -2.02
N ALA A 89 9.17 6.41 -2.44
CA ALA A 89 8.80 7.51 -3.32
C ALA A 89 7.80 8.41 -2.60
N ASP A 90 8.17 9.68 -2.38
CA ASP A 90 7.42 10.66 -1.57
C ASP A 90 6.72 11.73 -2.42
N ASP A 91 6.62 11.51 -3.73
CA ASP A 91 5.89 12.37 -4.65
C ASP A 91 4.38 12.12 -4.49
N GLY A 92 3.78 12.71 -3.44
CA GLY A 92 2.38 12.53 -3.11
C GLY A 92 1.43 12.74 -4.30
N PHE A 93 0.42 11.89 -4.44
CA PHE A 93 -0.53 11.89 -5.54
C PHE A 93 -1.92 11.44 -5.07
N VAL A 94 -2.93 11.62 -5.92
CA VAL A 94 -4.30 11.19 -5.63
C VAL A 94 -4.77 10.25 -6.72
N VAL A 95 -5.22 9.05 -6.35
CA VAL A 95 -5.97 8.17 -7.26
C VAL A 95 -7.45 8.57 -7.21
N PRO A 96 -8.07 8.94 -8.34
CA PRO A 96 -9.49 9.32 -8.35
C PRO A 96 -10.41 8.21 -7.83
N ALA A 97 -11.61 8.58 -7.37
CA ALA A 97 -12.66 7.63 -7.06
C ALA A 97 -13.08 6.86 -8.33
N ARG A 98 -13.22 5.53 -8.26
CA ARG A 98 -13.58 4.65 -9.39
C ARG A 98 -12.70 4.89 -10.63
N GLY A 99 -11.45 5.28 -10.43
CA GLY A 99 -10.56 5.73 -11.49
C GLY A 99 -9.15 5.19 -11.34
N GLU A 100 -8.30 5.62 -12.24
CA GLU A 100 -6.92 5.15 -12.35
C GLU A 100 -5.95 6.31 -12.59
N THR A 101 -4.70 6.12 -12.17
CA THR A 101 -3.61 7.06 -12.44
C THR A 101 -2.31 6.31 -12.63
N ASP A 102 -1.44 6.88 -13.46
CA ASP A 102 -0.08 6.37 -13.59
C ASP A 102 0.84 7.03 -12.55
N ILE A 103 1.74 6.24 -12.00
CA ILE A 103 2.80 6.67 -11.10
C ILE A 103 4.16 6.19 -11.63
N LYS A 104 5.21 6.93 -11.29
CA LYS A 104 6.57 6.63 -11.72
C LYS A 104 7.42 6.29 -10.50
N LEU A 105 7.90 5.06 -10.43
CA LEU A 105 8.83 4.60 -9.39
C LEU A 105 10.24 4.48 -9.98
N GLN A 106 11.23 5.07 -9.32
CA GLN A 106 12.62 4.95 -9.74
C GLN A 106 13.32 3.87 -8.92
N VAL A 107 13.68 2.78 -9.57
CA VAL A 107 14.35 1.65 -8.95
C VAL A 107 15.84 1.73 -9.28
N ARG A 108 16.68 1.58 -8.25
CA ARG A 108 18.13 1.44 -8.42
C ARG A 108 18.52 0.02 -8.06
N THR A 109 19.22 -0.64 -8.97
CA THR A 109 19.72 -2.00 -8.77
C THR A 109 21.24 -1.99 -8.78
N ASN A 110 21.85 -2.72 -7.85
CA ASN A 110 23.28 -2.94 -7.78
C ASN A 110 23.64 -4.20 -8.60
N MET A 111 24.48 -4.03 -9.62
CA MET A 111 24.83 -5.12 -10.53
C MET A 111 25.69 -6.20 -9.85
N LEU A 112 26.52 -5.82 -8.85
CA LEU A 112 27.34 -6.78 -8.10
C LEU A 112 26.48 -7.68 -7.20
N GLU A 113 25.48 -7.09 -6.54
CA GLU A 113 24.51 -7.84 -5.74
C GLU A 113 23.68 -8.77 -6.63
N LEU A 114 23.21 -8.27 -7.78
CA LEU A 114 22.47 -9.07 -8.74
C LEU A 114 23.32 -10.24 -9.28
N ALA A 115 24.59 -10.01 -9.59
CA ALA A 115 25.51 -11.06 -10.05
C ALA A 115 25.79 -12.11 -8.97
N GLY A 116 26.03 -11.69 -7.72
CA GLY A 116 26.20 -12.60 -6.59
C GLY A 116 24.94 -13.44 -6.33
N GLN A 117 23.76 -12.83 -6.44
CA GLN A 117 22.49 -13.54 -6.32
C GLN A 117 22.27 -14.54 -7.47
N ALA A 118 22.57 -14.15 -8.71
CA ALA A 118 22.49 -15.07 -9.86
C ALA A 118 23.46 -16.25 -9.70
N ALA A 119 24.68 -16.02 -9.22
CA ALA A 119 25.63 -17.09 -8.91
C ALA A 119 25.08 -18.03 -7.82
N ASN A 120 24.50 -17.48 -6.75
CA ASN A 120 23.88 -18.27 -5.68
C ASN A 120 22.71 -19.14 -6.20
N MET A 121 21.91 -18.63 -7.15
CA MET A 121 20.86 -19.43 -7.80
C MET A 121 21.46 -20.60 -8.56
N LEU A 122 22.51 -20.35 -9.35
CA LEU A 122 23.20 -21.40 -10.11
C LEU A 122 23.80 -22.47 -9.20
N THR A 123 24.32 -22.10 -8.03
CA THR A 123 24.88 -23.06 -7.06
C THR A 123 23.83 -23.76 -6.19
N ASN A 124 22.66 -23.15 -5.98
CA ASN A 124 21.58 -23.68 -5.14
C ASN A 124 20.54 -24.53 -5.90
N PHE A 125 20.81 -24.94 -7.15
CA PHE A 125 19.99 -25.90 -7.91
C PHE A 125 20.04 -27.35 -7.34
N ASN A 126 20.09 -27.53 -6.02
CA ASN A 126 19.87 -28.82 -5.39
C ASN A 126 18.36 -29.01 -5.08
N GLY A 127 17.60 -29.17 -6.16
CA GLY A 127 16.29 -29.82 -6.26
C GLY A 127 15.27 -29.64 -5.14
N ARG A 128 14.35 -28.68 -5.29
CA ARG A 128 12.91 -28.81 -4.98
C ARG A 128 12.18 -27.57 -5.49
N VAL A 129 11.57 -27.69 -6.67
CA VAL A 129 10.47 -26.81 -7.08
C VAL A 129 9.21 -27.51 -6.58
N ASP A 130 8.72 -27.09 -5.41
CA ASP A 130 7.37 -27.48 -4.98
C ASP A 130 6.38 -26.77 -5.91
N TYR A 131 5.63 -27.58 -6.68
CA TYR A 131 4.50 -27.16 -7.51
C TYR A 131 3.26 -26.97 -6.65
#